data_AF-A0A2Z6RYD7-F1
#
_entry.id   AF-A0A2Z6RYD7-F1
#
_cell.length_a   1.000
_cell.length_b   1.000
_cell.length_c   1.000
_cell.angle_alpha   90.00
_cell.angle_beta   90.00
_cell.angle_gamma   90.00
#
_symmetry.space_group_name_H-M   'P 1'
#
loop_
_entity.id
_entity.type
_entity.pdbx_description
1 polymer ?
#
loop_
_entity_poly.entity_id
_entity_poly.type
_entity_poly.pdbx_seq_one_letter_code
_entity_poly.pdbx_strand_id
1 'polypeptide(L)'
;MGNDISKNVKDLESKLDKKFSTSPFQPDLFEELSLEVAKQRKIKKMQWIPYKDFKNIKYINEDGYLNYSANLMNNFDRIKNIKILLKELINSEKMTQDELKLTAVEFEYSNEKNLTEVLGISQNPLTLNYVIVVNYYSPST
;
A
#
# COMPACT_ATOMS: atom_id res chain seq x y z
N MET A 1 -33.42 -0.14 -51.81
CA MET A 1 -33.07 -1.35 -51.03
C MET A 1 -31.84 -1.00 -50.20
N GLY A 2 -32.01 -0.49 -48.97
CA GLY A 2 -30.87 0.06 -48.21
C GLY A 2 -31.17 0.58 -46.79
N ASN A 3 -32.22 0.08 -46.13
CA ASN A 3 -32.67 0.62 -44.82
C ASN A 3 -32.57 -0.36 -43.64
N ASP A 4 -32.21 -1.63 -43.84
CA ASP A 4 -32.17 -2.60 -42.73
C ASP A 4 -30.82 -2.65 -42.00
N ILE A 5 -29.71 -2.44 -42.71
CA ILE A 5 -28.37 -2.50 -42.11
C ILE A 5 -28.12 -1.28 -41.22
N SER A 6 -28.49 -0.08 -41.68
CA SER A 6 -28.27 1.16 -40.92
C SER A 6 -29.10 1.22 -39.63
N LYS A 7 -30.29 0.61 -39.63
CA LYS A 7 -31.15 0.51 -38.45
C LYS A 7 -30.59 -0.47 -37.42
N ASN A 8 -30.04 -1.60 -37.87
CA ASN A 8 -29.41 -2.58 -36.98
C ASN A 8 -28.10 -2.05 -36.37
N VAL A 9 -27.29 -1.30 -37.12
CA VAL A 9 -26.06 -0.69 -36.59
C VAL A 9 -26.40 0.31 -35.48
N LYS A 10 -27.38 1.19 -35.69
CA LYS A 10 -27.83 2.14 -34.66
C LYS A 10 -28.41 1.47 -33.42
N ASP A 11 -29.13 0.36 -33.59
CA ASP A 11 -29.66 -0.43 -32.48
C ASP A 11 -28.54 -1.11 -31.68
N LEU A 12 -27.49 -1.57 -32.36
CA LEU A 12 -26.29 -2.12 -31.72
C LEU A 12 -25.50 -1.05 -30.96
N GLU A 13 -25.29 0.12 -31.55
CA GLU A 13 -24.65 1.28 -30.89
C GLU A 13 -25.42 1.69 -29.63
N SER A 14 -26.75 1.81 -29.72
CA SER A 14 -27.60 2.16 -28.57
C SER A 14 -27.56 1.11 -27.45
N LYS A 15 -27.51 -0.18 -27.81
CA LYS A 15 -27.36 -1.27 -26.84
C LYS A 15 -25.98 -1.28 -26.17
N LEU A 16 -24.94 -0.91 -26.92
CA LEU A 16 -23.58 -0.81 -26.41
C LEU A 16 -23.47 0.34 -25.40
N ASP A 17 -23.91 1.55 -25.78
CA ASP A 17 -23.88 2.74 -24.93
C ASP A 17 -24.68 2.53 -23.64
N LYS A 18 -25.85 1.90 -23.73
CA LYS A 18 -26.68 1.59 -22.56
C LYS A 18 -25.97 0.63 -21.60
N LYS A 19 -25.27 -0.39 -22.12
CA LYS A 19 -24.57 -1.38 -21.30
C LYS A 19 -23.34 -0.78 -20.59
N PHE A 20 -22.64 0.14 -21.24
CA PHE A 20 -21.50 0.87 -20.64
C PHE A 20 -21.95 2.02 -19.71
N SER A 21 -23.13 2.61 -19.95
CA SER A 21 -23.68 3.67 -19.10
C SER A 21 -24.36 3.15 -17.84
N THR A 22 -24.88 1.92 -17.83
CA THR A 22 -25.59 1.34 -16.67
C THR A 22 -24.73 0.47 -15.74
N SER A 23 -23.44 0.25 -16.04
CA SER A 23 -22.57 -0.45 -15.10
C SER A 23 -22.10 0.55 -14.04
N PRO A 24 -22.48 0.41 -12.76
CA PRO A 24 -21.94 1.24 -11.69
C PRO A 24 -20.43 1.01 -11.68
N PHE A 25 -19.65 2.10 -11.81
CA PHE A 25 -18.17 2.16 -11.78
C PHE A 25 -17.54 0.88 -11.21
N GLN A 26 -17.34 -0.11 -12.09
CA GLN A 26 -16.37 -1.16 -11.82
C GLN A 26 -15.03 -0.51 -12.15
N PRO A 27 -14.04 -0.53 -11.24
CA PRO A 27 -12.67 -0.28 -11.65
C PRO A 27 -12.43 -1.09 -12.93
N ASP A 28 -11.83 -0.47 -13.95
CA ASP A 28 -11.54 -1.19 -15.19
C ASP A 28 -10.79 -2.48 -14.79
N LEU A 29 -11.19 -3.65 -15.31
CA LEU A 29 -10.52 -4.92 -15.02
C LEU A 29 -9.00 -4.80 -15.22
N PHE A 30 -8.58 -3.94 -16.15
CA PHE A 30 -7.19 -3.59 -16.37
C PHE A 30 -6.53 -2.88 -15.16
N GLU A 31 -7.22 -1.99 -14.49
CA GLU A 31 -6.77 -1.29 -13.28
C GLU A 31 -6.62 -2.25 -12.10
N GLU A 32 -7.60 -3.14 -11.88
CA GLU A 32 -7.54 -4.16 -10.81
C GLU A 32 -6.34 -5.10 -11.01
N LEU A 33 -6.16 -5.61 -12.23
CA LEU A 33 -5.03 -6.46 -12.58
C LEU A 33 -3.68 -5.73 -12.44
N SER A 34 -3.64 -4.45 -12.82
CA SER A 34 -2.43 -3.62 -12.68
C SER A 34 -2.06 -3.39 -11.22
N LEU A 35 -3.05 -3.12 -10.37
CA LEU A 35 -2.87 -2.97 -8.93
C LEU A 35 -2.36 -4.26 -8.29
N GLU A 36 -2.95 -5.41 -8.64
CA GLU A 36 -2.53 -6.70 -8.11
C GLU A 36 -1.08 -7.05 -8.51
N VAL A 37 -0.71 -6.79 -9.77
CA VAL A 37 0.69 -6.93 -10.22
C VAL A 37 1.63 -5.99 -9.47
N ALA A 38 1.20 -4.76 -9.15
CA ALA A 38 1.99 -3.83 -8.36
C ALA A 38 2.20 -4.33 -6.92
N LYS A 39 1.14 -4.81 -6.27
CA LYS A 39 1.19 -5.44 -4.94
C LYS A 39 2.17 -6.61 -4.90
N GLN A 40 2.08 -7.54 -5.85
CA GLN A 40 3.00 -8.69 -5.95
C GLN A 40 4.46 -8.27 -6.16
N ARG A 41 4.70 -7.25 -6.99
CA ARG A 41 6.05 -6.68 -7.17
C ARG A 41 6.57 -6.06 -5.87
N LYS A 42 5.71 -5.40 -5.09
CA LYS A 42 6.06 -4.83 -3.79
C LYS A 42 6.42 -5.93 -2.78
N ILE A 43 5.59 -6.97 -2.65
CA ILE A 43 5.86 -8.15 -1.79
C ILE A 43 7.25 -8.73 -2.09
N LYS A 44 7.62 -8.87 -3.38
CA LYS A 44 8.91 -9.41 -3.80
C LYS A 44 10.11 -8.52 -3.46
N LYS A 45 9.91 -7.19 -3.44
CA LYS A 45 10.98 -6.20 -3.16
C LYS A 45 11.05 -5.78 -1.69
N MET A 46 10.09 -6.19 -0.87
CA MET A 46 10.00 -5.83 0.55
C MET A 46 11.27 -6.23 1.30
N GLN A 47 11.88 -5.28 2.00
CA GLN A 47 13.14 -5.48 2.70
C GLN A 47 12.94 -5.66 4.21
N TRP A 48 13.83 -6.44 4.82
CA TRP A 48 13.97 -6.48 6.28
C TRP A 48 14.90 -5.36 6.73
N ILE A 49 14.42 -4.54 7.67
CA ILE A 49 15.17 -3.43 8.25
C ILE A 49 15.48 -3.78 9.71
N PRO A 50 16.75 -3.92 10.10
CA PRO A 50 17.12 -4.20 11.49
C PRO A 50 16.60 -3.11 12.44
N TYR A 51 15.90 -3.50 13.51
CA TYR A 51 15.31 -2.54 14.46
C TYR A 51 16.33 -1.59 15.10
N LYS A 52 17.58 -2.06 15.24
CA LYS A 52 18.72 -1.27 15.76
C LYS A 52 19.09 -0.05 14.91
N ASP A 53 18.68 -0.04 13.64
CA ASP A 53 18.96 1.04 12.68
C ASP A 53 18.00 2.24 12.88
N PHE A 54 16.95 2.06 13.69
CA PHE A 54 16.07 3.14 14.12
C PHE A 54 16.65 3.91 15.30
N LYS A 55 16.63 5.25 15.21
CA LYS A 55 17.08 6.17 16.27
C LYS A 55 15.97 7.13 16.66
N ASN A 56 16.08 7.66 17.89
CA ASN A 56 15.13 8.64 18.43
C ASN A 56 13.67 8.17 18.36
N ILE A 57 13.42 6.90 18.67
CA ILE A 57 12.08 6.31 18.65
C ILE A 57 11.22 7.03 19.70
N LYS A 58 10.10 7.61 19.27
CA LYS A 58 9.15 8.32 20.13
C LYS A 58 7.74 7.87 19.82
N TYR A 59 7.01 7.47 20.86
CA TYR A 59 5.60 7.14 20.76
C TYR A 59 4.77 8.34 20.27
N ILE A 60 3.80 8.07 19.40
CA ILE A 60 2.87 9.06 18.85
C ILE A 60 1.47 8.81 19.43
N ASN A 61 0.87 7.67 19.11
CA ASN A 61 -0.49 7.29 19.47
C ASN A 61 -0.74 5.79 19.24
N GLU A 62 -1.92 5.33 19.63
CA GLU A 62 -2.44 4.00 19.36
C GLU A 62 -3.73 4.12 18.54
N ASP A 63 -3.78 3.48 17.38
CA ASP A 63 -4.91 3.53 16.44
C ASP A 63 -5.27 2.14 15.87
N GLY A 64 -5.12 1.10 16.70
CA GLY A 64 -5.09 -0.31 16.27
C GLY A 64 -3.67 -0.81 15.96
N TYR A 65 -2.73 0.13 15.86
CA TYR A 65 -1.29 -0.09 15.86
C TYR A 65 -0.66 0.76 16.95
N LEU A 66 0.49 0.34 17.47
CA LEU A 66 1.34 1.26 18.24
C LEU A 66 2.20 2.05 17.27
N ASN A 67 2.03 3.38 17.27
CA ASN A 67 2.70 4.25 16.32
C ASN A 67 3.89 4.96 16.97
N TYR A 68 5.02 4.94 16.28
CA TYR A 68 6.22 5.65 16.71
C TYR A 68 6.82 6.45 15.56
N SER A 69 7.37 7.62 15.86
CA SER A 69 8.28 8.32 14.96
C SER A 69 9.70 7.86 15.24
N ALA A 70 10.51 7.72 14.19
CA ALA A 70 11.93 7.43 14.31
C ALA A 70 12.72 8.06 13.17
N ASN A 71 14.04 8.07 13.33
CA ASN A 71 14.97 8.36 12.24
C ASN A 71 15.57 7.02 11.76
N LEU A 72 15.48 6.75 10.47
CA LEU A 72 16.18 5.64 9.83
C LEU A 72 17.56 6.11 9.38
N MET A 73 18.61 5.46 9.91
CA MET A 73 19.98 5.74 9.49
C MET A 73 20.32 4.88 8.29
N ASN A 74 20.56 5.49 7.12
CA ASN A 74 21.01 4.75 5.96
C ASN A 74 22.53 4.48 6.09
N ASN A 75 22.95 3.21 6.11
CA ASN A 75 24.35 2.84 6.31
C ASN A 75 25.26 3.21 5.12
N PHE A 76 24.70 3.56 3.96
CA PHE A 76 25.45 3.89 2.74
C PHE A 76 25.89 5.35 2.66
N ASP A 77 25.08 6.29 3.14
CA ASP A 77 25.40 7.73 3.17
C ASP A 77 25.03 8.28 4.55
N ARG A 78 26.05 8.53 5.38
CA ARG A 78 25.97 9.02 6.78
C ARG A 78 25.18 10.34 6.99
N ILE A 79 24.53 10.89 5.96
CA ILE A 79 23.92 12.23 5.95
C ILE A 79 22.39 12.20 5.82
N LYS A 80 21.76 11.07 5.44
CA LYS A 80 20.29 11.02 5.27
C LYS A 80 19.59 10.38 6.48
N ASN A 81 19.24 11.21 7.46
CA ASN A 81 18.24 10.85 8.49
C ASN A 81 16.85 10.95 7.87
N ILE A 82 16.31 9.82 7.42
CA ILE A 82 14.94 9.76 6.90
C ILE A 82 14.01 9.70 8.11
N LYS A 83 13.09 10.66 8.24
CA LYS A 83 12.01 10.55 9.22
C LYS A 83 11.04 9.47 8.75
N ILE A 84 10.74 8.54 9.64
CA ILE A 84 9.89 7.40 9.35
C ILE A 84 8.82 7.26 10.43
N LEU A 85 7.72 6.61 10.04
CA LEU A 85 6.69 6.11 10.93
C LEU A 85 6.89 4.59 11.09
N LEU A 86 6.93 4.15 12.33
CA LEU A 86 6.92 2.75 12.71
C LEU A 86 5.50 2.41 13.16
N LYS A 87 4.83 1.51 12.43
CA LYS A 87 3.54 0.95 12.82
C LYS A 87 3.74 -0.45 13.34
N GLU A 88 3.73 -0.61 14.65
CA GLU A 88 3.88 -1.90 15.31
C GLU A 88 2.52 -2.64 15.36
N LEU A 89 2.52 -3.87 14.84
CA LEU A 89 1.38 -4.76 14.77
C LEU A 89 1.22 -5.48 16.11
N ILE A 90 0.20 -5.15 16.89
CA ILE A 90 -0.01 -5.73 18.22
C ILE A 90 -0.35 -7.23 18.10
N ASN A 91 0.27 -8.08 18.91
CA ASN A 91 0.09 -9.54 18.95
C ASN A 91 0.43 -10.23 17.61
N SER A 92 1.45 -9.74 16.91
CA SER A 92 1.86 -10.24 15.60
C SER A 92 3.01 -11.25 15.64
N GLU A 93 3.48 -11.65 16.83
CA GLU A 93 4.67 -12.48 16.99
C GLU A 93 4.57 -13.85 16.32
N LYS A 94 3.34 -14.31 16.02
CA LYS A 94 3.05 -15.59 15.35
C LYS A 94 2.68 -15.45 13.88
N MET A 95 2.65 -14.24 13.33
CA MET A 95 2.35 -14.04 11.92
C MET A 95 3.42 -14.71 11.05
N THR A 96 2.96 -15.36 9.99
CA THR A 96 3.83 -15.88 8.95
C THR A 96 4.43 -14.73 8.14
N GLN A 97 5.54 -15.00 7.44
CA GLN A 97 6.17 -14.02 6.57
C GLN A 97 5.23 -13.53 5.44
N ASP A 98 4.36 -14.41 4.94
CA ASP A 98 3.43 -14.08 3.85
C ASP A 98 2.27 -13.21 4.33
N GLU A 99 1.67 -13.53 5.47
CA GLU A 99 0.65 -12.68 6.12
C GLU A 99 1.21 -11.28 6.38
N LEU A 100 2.42 -11.21 6.93
CA LEU A 100 3.07 -9.95 7.25
C LEU A 100 3.35 -9.08 6.01
N LYS A 101 3.84 -9.70 4.93
CA LYS A 101 4.05 -8.99 3.66
C LYS A 101 2.74 -8.52 3.05
N LEU A 102 1.70 -9.35 3.12
CA LEU A 102 0.37 -9.01 2.63
C LEU A 102 -0.19 -7.81 3.39
N THR A 103 -0.17 -7.85 4.73
CA THR A 103 -0.62 -6.73 5.58
C THR A 103 0.12 -5.44 5.28
N ALA A 104 1.44 -5.49 5.11
CA ALA A 104 2.24 -4.31 4.78
C ALA A 104 1.91 -3.75 3.39
N VAL A 105 1.66 -4.60 2.40
CA VAL A 105 1.25 -4.15 1.06
C VAL A 105 -0.18 -3.63 1.05
N GLU A 106 -1.11 -4.29 1.73
CA GLU A 106 -2.48 -3.78 1.90
C GLU A 106 -2.47 -2.39 2.52
N PHE A 107 -1.63 -2.17 3.53
CA PHE A 107 -1.46 -0.85 4.15
C PHE A 107 -0.98 0.24 3.18
N GLU A 108 -0.03 -0.06 2.29
CA GLU A 108 0.46 0.90 1.28
C GLU A 108 -0.62 1.27 0.25
N TYR A 109 -1.44 0.30 -0.15
CA TYR A 109 -2.41 0.44 -1.24
C TYR A 109 -3.85 0.70 -0.78
N SER A 110 -4.17 0.64 0.51
CA SER A 110 -5.51 0.92 1.05
C SER A 110 -5.80 2.41 1.22
N ASN A 111 -4.77 3.26 1.28
CA ASN A 111 -4.92 4.69 1.50
C ASN A 111 -5.01 5.45 0.17
N GLU A 112 -6.23 5.65 -0.33
CA GLU A 112 -6.51 6.44 -1.55
C GLU A 112 -5.99 7.89 -1.48
N LYS A 113 -5.74 8.41 -0.27
CA LYS A 113 -5.48 9.84 -0.03
C LYS A 113 -4.02 10.22 0.18
N ASN A 114 -3.09 9.28 0.36
CA ASN A 114 -1.66 9.58 0.46
C ASN A 114 -0.85 8.32 0.14
N LEU A 115 0.09 8.44 -0.82
CA LEU A 115 1.09 7.41 -1.13
C LEU A 115 1.93 7.13 0.10
N THR A 116 1.50 6.15 0.89
CA THR A 116 2.14 5.74 2.12
C THR A 116 3.19 4.70 1.74
N GLU A 117 4.38 5.15 1.35
CA GLU A 117 5.44 4.25 0.89
C GLU A 117 5.94 3.38 2.05
N VAL A 118 5.71 2.06 1.96
CA VAL A 118 6.34 1.10 2.88
C VAL A 118 7.78 0.88 2.44
N LEU A 119 8.71 1.22 3.32
CA LEU A 119 10.14 1.05 3.10
C LEU A 119 10.59 -0.38 3.40
N GLY A 120 9.92 -1.05 4.33
CA GLY A 120 10.21 -2.42 4.70
C GLY A 120 9.52 -2.85 5.99
N ILE A 121 10.01 -3.95 6.55
CA ILE A 121 9.49 -4.56 7.77
C ILE A 121 10.63 -4.71 8.78
N SER A 122 10.29 -4.59 10.06
CA SER A 122 11.18 -4.87 11.18
C SER A 122 10.47 -5.72 12.24
N GLN A 123 11.16 -6.02 13.34
CA GLN A 123 10.57 -6.65 14.51
C GLN A 123 11.11 -5.97 15.76
N ASN A 124 10.21 -5.57 16.64
CA ASN A 124 10.56 -4.98 17.92
C ASN A 124 11.16 -6.08 18.82
N PRO A 125 12.42 -5.97 19.26
CA PRO A 125 13.08 -7.02 20.03
C PRO A 125 12.52 -7.20 21.45
N LEU A 126 11.75 -6.23 21.97
CA LEU A 126 11.15 -6.29 23.31
C LEU A 126 9.78 -6.96 23.30
N THR A 127 8.92 -6.57 22.36
CA THR A 127 7.54 -7.07 22.27
C THR A 127 7.42 -8.28 21.34
N LEU A 128 8.43 -8.52 20.49
CA LEU A 128 8.44 -9.51 19.41
C LEU A 128 7.42 -9.25 18.29
N ASN A 129 6.66 -8.16 18.38
CA ASN A 129 5.75 -7.72 17.35
C ASN A 129 6.51 -7.26 16.10
N TYR A 130 5.95 -7.53 14.94
CA TYR A 130 6.41 -6.98 13.68
C TYR A 130 6.03 -5.51 13.55
N VAL A 131 6.85 -4.79 12.79
CA VAL A 131 6.75 -3.34 12.59
C VAL A 131 6.80 -3.04 11.10
N ILE A 132 5.77 -2.38 10.59
CA ILE A 132 5.78 -1.84 9.22
C ILE A 132 6.50 -0.50 9.25
N VAL A 133 7.51 -0.35 8.40
CA VAL A 133 8.34 0.86 8.31
C VAL A 133 7.86 1.69 7.14
N VAL A 134 7.42 2.90 7.44
CA VAL A 134 6.72 3.77 6.49
C VAL A 134 7.47 5.07 6.35
N ASN A 135 7.63 5.55 5.12
CA ASN A 135 8.18 6.87 4.86
C ASN A 135 7.23 7.95 5.40
N TYR A 136 7.70 8.78 6.32
CA TYR A 136 6.87 9.81 6.94
C TYR A 136 6.78 11.03 6.02
N TYR A 137 5.85 11.01 5.08
CA TYR A 137 5.46 12.23 4.36
C TYR A 137 4.68 13.11 5.33
N SER A 138 5.34 14.12 5.90
CA SER A 138 4.61 15.29 6.39
C SER A 138 4.11 16.01 5.14
N PRO A 139 2.80 16.13 4.87
CA PRO A 139 2.33 17.09 3.91
C PRO A 139 2.87 18.45 4.38
N SER A 140 3.67 19.10 3.55
CA SER A 140 4.10 20.47 3.79
C SER A 140 2.84 21.33 3.89
N THR A 141 2.52 21.77 5.11
CA THR A 141 1.56 22.85 5.40
C THR A 141 1.90 24.11 4.64
#